data_AF-A0A6P0SRX5-F1
#
_entry.id   AF-A0A6P0SRX5-F1
#
_cell.length_a   1.000
_cell.length_b   1.000
_cell.length_c   1.000
_cell.angle_alpha   90.00
_cell.angle_beta   90.00
_cell.angle_gamma   90.00
#
_symmetry.space_group_name_H-M   'P 1'
#
loop_
_entity.id
_entity.type
_entity.pdbx_description
1 polymer ?
#
loop_
_entity_poly.entity_id
_entity_poly.type
_entity_poly.pdbx_seq_one_letter_code
_entity_poly.pdbx_strand_id
1 'polypeptide(L)'
;MIFPIFLRLSELANTDAEVIDIILNLMERNHPNTIKKIDYILGQKLEQGKCLLLLDALDEVPKDQRIPLTEKLTRFTRHYPCSIILTSRIVGYSNSPIEGAKEVEIVPFGKQQTEQYIQTWFKNATDYIDDDSVSAEGLIQELENKPQINGLAQNPLLLSLLCSLYQTKGLILPARKAQVYEQAVNYMLSGWCSDNQRLKKDEAYIDFKKEIMEFFAYEISIDGKEIFTIRELRKKIKSFSENNYNTELIIKEFTEEDGIIKKLDRKGDRYLFLHRTFQEYFTASYLDQTKDISLAKALFWHYDQHETLTLLAGMMENPIPLIEAIYYEKDDIFNTQLLLAGRCVAECRNISNP
;
A
#
# COMPACT_ATOMS: atom_id res chain seq x y z
N MET A 1 -9.39 15.71 28.38
CA MET A 1 -9.01 15.87 26.96
C MET A 1 -7.65 15.23 26.74
N ILE A 2 -7.64 14.13 26.00
CA ILE A 2 -6.45 13.41 25.53
C ILE A 2 -5.93 14.12 24.28
N PHE A 3 -4.61 14.21 24.13
CA PHE A 3 -3.94 14.80 22.99
C PHE A 3 -3.39 13.69 22.08
N PRO A 4 -4.00 13.42 20.92
CA PRO A 4 -3.51 12.39 20.00
C PRO A 4 -2.31 12.89 19.20
N ILE A 5 -1.29 12.04 19.07
CA ILE A 5 -0.06 12.31 18.31
C ILE A 5 0.14 11.15 17.34
N PHE A 6 0.04 11.42 16.05
CA PHE A 6 0.27 10.42 15.00
C PHE A 6 1.67 10.57 14.42
N LEU A 7 2.41 9.47 14.35
CA LEU A 7 3.79 9.41 13.87
C LEU A 7 4.00 8.12 13.09
N ARG A 8 4.78 8.17 12.00
CA ARG A 8 5.30 6.95 11.39
C ARG A 8 6.55 6.47 12.13
N LEU A 9 6.68 5.17 12.33
CA LEU A 9 7.84 4.60 13.03
C LEU A 9 9.13 4.78 12.23
N SER A 10 9.05 4.78 10.90
CA SER A 10 10.17 5.10 10.02
C SER A 10 10.72 6.51 10.26
N GLU A 11 9.87 7.49 10.61
CA GLU A 11 10.31 8.85 10.97
C GLU A 11 11.03 8.88 12.33
N LEU A 12 10.61 8.04 13.27
CA LEU A 12 11.28 7.89 14.57
C LEU A 12 12.63 7.18 14.45
N ALA A 13 12.76 6.26 13.51
CA ALA A 13 13.95 5.44 13.32
C ALA A 13 15.06 6.18 12.55
N ASN A 14 14.71 7.05 11.60
CA ASN A 14 15.64 7.73 10.68
C ASN A 14 16.52 8.83 11.30
N THR A 15 16.52 9.02 12.61
CA THR A 15 17.29 10.07 13.29
C THR A 15 17.69 9.60 14.69
N ASP A 16 18.81 10.11 15.22
CA ASP A 16 19.23 9.85 16.60
C ASP A 16 18.49 10.70 17.64
N ALA A 17 17.66 11.67 17.21
CA ALA A 17 16.89 12.53 18.10
C ALA A 17 15.92 11.73 18.98
N GLU A 18 15.62 12.24 20.18
CA GLU A 18 14.66 11.63 21.08
C GLU A 18 13.21 11.84 20.57
N VAL A 19 12.29 10.97 20.98
CA VAL A 19 10.90 11.00 20.50
C VAL A 19 10.26 12.39 20.66
N ILE A 20 10.51 13.05 21.78
CA ILE A 20 9.95 14.38 22.06
C ILE A 20 10.46 15.44 21.06
N ASP A 21 11.74 15.42 20.73
CA ASP A 21 12.34 16.34 19.77
C ASP A 21 11.78 16.10 18.37
N ILE A 22 11.56 14.84 18.01
CA ILE A 22 10.97 14.48 16.72
C ILE A 22 9.52 14.99 16.63
N ILE A 23 8.72 14.82 17.69
CA ILE A 23 7.36 15.34 17.76
C ILE A 23 7.36 16.87 17.58
N LEU A 24 8.24 17.57 18.30
CA LEU A 24 8.35 19.03 18.20
C LEU A 24 8.77 19.48 16.81
N ASN A 25 9.76 18.82 16.20
CA ASN A 25 10.20 19.10 14.83
C ASN A 25 9.08 18.89 13.81
N LEU A 26 8.29 17.83 13.94
CA LEU A 26 7.14 17.56 13.06
C LEU A 26 6.04 18.60 13.24
N MET A 27 5.75 18.98 14.50
CA MET A 27 4.78 20.03 14.80
C MET A 27 5.24 21.40 14.29
N GLU A 28 6.53 21.72 14.36
CA GLU A 28 7.08 22.97 13.83
C GLU A 28 6.97 23.02 12.29
N ARG A 29 7.29 21.92 11.61
CA ARG A 29 7.13 21.80 10.15
C ARG A 29 5.69 22.02 9.70
N ASN A 30 4.73 21.45 10.44
CA ASN A 30 3.31 21.50 10.09
C ASN A 30 2.60 22.78 10.57
N HIS A 31 3.00 23.33 11.72
CA HIS A 31 2.35 24.44 12.41
C HIS A 31 3.37 25.46 12.99
N PRO A 32 4.20 26.09 12.15
CA PRO A 32 5.32 26.92 12.61
C PRO A 32 4.88 28.11 13.46
N ASN A 33 3.72 28.69 13.14
CA ASN A 33 3.21 29.89 13.83
C ASN A 33 2.64 29.60 15.23
N THR A 34 2.49 28.34 15.61
CA THR A 34 1.81 27.94 16.86
C THR A 34 2.71 27.10 17.78
N ILE A 35 3.94 26.80 17.35
CA ILE A 35 4.82 25.83 18.01
C ILE A 35 5.08 26.14 19.48
N LYS A 36 5.34 27.41 19.85
CA LYS A 36 5.60 27.78 21.26
C LYS A 36 4.44 27.46 22.21
N LYS A 37 3.20 27.61 21.73
CA LYS A 37 2.00 27.25 22.51
C LYS A 37 1.83 25.73 22.56
N ILE A 38 2.10 25.07 21.43
CA ILE A 38 1.98 23.61 21.31
C ILE A 38 3.01 22.91 22.21
N ASP A 39 4.26 23.35 22.22
CA ASP A 39 5.34 22.81 23.05
C ASP A 39 4.98 22.83 24.55
N TYR A 40 4.58 24.01 25.06
CA TYR A 40 4.12 24.14 26.44
C TYR A 40 2.94 23.21 26.78
N ILE A 41 1.94 23.14 25.89
CA ILE A 41 0.77 22.26 26.11
C ILE A 41 1.18 20.79 26.03
N LEU A 42 2.05 20.43 25.09
CA LEU A 42 2.54 19.07 24.88
C LEU A 42 3.30 18.57 26.12
N GLY A 43 4.25 19.36 26.64
CA GLY A 43 4.97 19.03 27.86
C GLY A 43 4.03 18.76 29.03
N GLN A 44 3.07 19.68 29.28
CA GLN A 44 2.06 19.48 30.33
C GLN A 44 1.21 18.23 30.12
N LYS A 45 0.83 17.92 28.87
CA LYS A 45 0.00 16.75 28.56
C LYS A 45 0.78 15.45 28.71
N LEU A 46 2.05 15.42 28.32
CA LEU A 46 2.93 14.27 28.47
C LEU A 46 3.18 13.94 29.95
N GLU A 47 3.52 14.95 30.76
CA GLU A 47 3.71 14.78 32.21
C GLU A 47 2.44 14.30 32.92
N GLN A 48 1.28 14.78 32.49
CA GLN A 48 -0.02 14.36 33.06
C GLN A 48 -0.53 13.02 32.50
N GLY A 49 0.20 12.39 31.58
CA GLY A 49 -0.22 11.19 30.88
C GLY A 49 -1.49 11.32 30.07
N LYS A 50 -1.73 12.51 29.52
CA LYS A 50 -2.89 12.85 28.68
C LYS A 50 -2.54 12.87 27.20
N CYS A 51 -1.54 12.11 26.79
CA CYS A 51 -1.18 11.90 25.39
C CYS A 51 -1.52 10.48 24.94
N LEU A 52 -1.97 10.35 23.69
CA LEU A 52 -2.14 9.07 23.00
C LEU A 52 -1.22 9.09 21.77
N LEU A 53 -0.20 8.23 21.76
CA LEU A 53 0.68 8.07 20.61
C LEU A 53 0.11 6.99 19.70
N LEU A 54 -0.06 7.34 18.42
CA LEU A 54 -0.46 6.45 17.34
C LEU A 54 0.76 6.28 16.44
N LEU A 55 1.44 5.15 16.57
CA LEU A 55 2.69 4.84 15.89
C LEU A 55 2.41 3.90 14.72
N ASP A 56 2.58 4.39 13.50
CA ASP A 56 2.20 3.66 12.30
C ASP A 56 3.37 2.94 11.64
N ALA A 57 3.09 1.75 11.10
CA ALA A 57 3.91 0.98 10.18
C ALA A 57 5.32 0.59 10.70
N LEU A 58 5.39 -0.33 11.67
CA LEU A 58 6.68 -0.88 12.13
C LEU A 58 7.43 -1.65 11.05
N ASP A 59 6.71 -2.27 10.12
CA ASP A 59 7.29 -3.03 9.01
C ASP A 59 8.06 -2.13 8.02
N GLU A 60 7.77 -0.82 7.98
CA GLU A 60 8.54 0.19 7.23
C GLU A 60 9.90 0.51 7.87
N VAL A 61 10.19 0.04 9.09
CA VAL A 61 11.45 0.32 9.79
C VAL A 61 12.52 -0.71 9.39
N PRO A 62 13.69 -0.26 8.87
CA PRO A 62 14.81 -1.13 8.58
C PRO A 62 15.22 -1.99 9.79
N LYS A 63 15.55 -3.27 9.56
CA LYS A 63 15.80 -4.23 10.63
C LYS A 63 16.92 -3.79 11.59
N ASP A 64 17.96 -3.16 11.05
CA ASP A 64 19.10 -2.60 11.78
C ASP A 64 18.72 -1.39 12.65
N GLN A 65 17.65 -0.68 12.31
CA GLN A 65 17.14 0.44 13.10
C GLN A 65 16.10 0.04 14.17
N ARG A 66 15.60 -1.21 14.16
CA ARG A 66 14.55 -1.66 15.12
C ARG A 66 15.01 -1.69 16.57
N ILE A 67 16.26 -2.07 16.84
CA ILE A 67 16.82 -2.08 18.20
C ILE A 67 16.96 -0.64 18.73
N PRO A 68 17.64 0.29 18.02
CA PRO A 68 17.68 1.71 18.43
C PRO A 68 16.30 2.32 18.65
N LEU A 69 15.33 2.02 17.77
CA LEU A 69 13.96 2.48 17.91
C LEU A 69 13.30 1.96 19.20
N THR A 70 13.46 0.67 19.50
CA THR A 70 12.95 0.04 20.73
C THR A 70 13.52 0.71 21.98
N GLU A 71 14.84 0.93 22.01
CA GLU A 71 15.50 1.61 23.14
C GLU A 71 14.99 3.04 23.30
N LYS A 72 14.82 3.77 22.20
CA LYS A 72 14.29 5.13 22.18
C LYS A 72 12.86 5.19 22.72
N LEU A 73 11.97 4.31 22.26
CA LEU A 73 10.60 4.21 22.75
C LEU A 73 10.58 3.83 24.23
N THR A 74 11.47 2.93 24.67
CA THR A 74 11.60 2.54 26.08
C THR A 74 12.04 3.70 26.96
N ARG A 75 12.99 4.53 26.51
CA ARG A 75 13.37 5.75 27.25
C ARG A 75 12.20 6.72 27.34
N PHE A 76 11.44 6.89 26.27
CA PHE A 76 10.28 7.78 26.24
C PHE A 76 9.17 7.33 27.20
N THR A 77 8.79 6.06 27.18
CA THR A 77 7.72 5.52 28.04
C THR A 77 8.09 5.50 29.52
N ARG A 78 9.39 5.44 29.85
CA ARG A 78 9.87 5.58 31.23
C ARG A 78 9.71 7.00 31.79
N HIS A 79 9.80 8.02 30.94
CA HIS A 79 9.68 9.42 31.36
C HIS A 79 8.24 9.95 31.28
N TYR A 80 7.46 9.47 30.31
CA TYR A 80 6.12 9.96 30.04
C TYR A 80 5.09 8.82 30.07
N PRO A 81 4.23 8.75 31.10
CA PRO A 81 3.19 7.73 31.18
C PRO A 81 2.12 8.03 30.13
N CYS A 82 2.18 7.40 28.95
CA CYS A 82 1.21 7.67 27.88
C CYS A 82 0.67 6.38 27.27
N SER A 83 -0.54 6.46 26.71
CA SER A 83 -1.10 5.35 25.94
C SER A 83 -0.43 5.32 24.57
N ILE A 84 -0.03 4.13 24.12
CA ILE A 84 0.56 3.93 22.79
C ILE A 84 -0.22 2.85 22.07
N ILE A 85 -0.55 3.12 20.80
CA ILE A 85 -1.06 2.14 19.85
C ILE A 85 -0.05 2.08 18.71
N LEU A 86 0.38 0.88 18.34
CA LEU A 86 1.33 0.63 17.28
C LEU A 86 0.71 -0.31 16.24
N THR A 87 1.00 -0.07 14.96
CA THR A 87 0.60 -0.95 13.85
C THR A 87 1.82 -1.56 13.15
N SER A 88 1.65 -2.76 12.62
CA SER A 88 2.63 -3.46 11.79
C SER A 88 1.89 -4.42 10.87
N ARG A 89 2.42 -4.68 9.68
CA ARG A 89 2.05 -5.91 8.94
C ARG A 89 2.50 -7.13 9.75
N ILE A 90 1.71 -8.20 9.67
CA ILE A 90 2.04 -9.50 10.29
C ILE A 90 3.29 -10.10 9.65
N VAL A 91 3.48 -9.87 8.35
CA VAL A 91 4.62 -10.34 7.59
C VAL A 91 5.85 -9.51 7.95
N GLY A 92 6.89 -10.17 8.47
CA GLY A 92 8.10 -9.49 8.94
C GLY A 92 7.98 -8.89 10.36
N TYR A 93 6.84 -9.10 11.03
CA TYR A 93 6.71 -8.86 12.46
C TYR A 93 7.46 -9.93 13.24
N SER A 94 8.15 -9.51 14.31
CA SER A 94 8.92 -10.42 15.15
C SER A 94 8.54 -10.24 16.62
N ASN A 95 8.78 -9.04 17.14
CA ASN A 95 8.39 -8.66 18.50
C ASN A 95 7.98 -7.18 18.52
N SER A 96 7.15 -6.83 19.51
CA SER A 96 6.79 -5.44 19.79
C SER A 96 8.03 -4.66 20.26
N PRO A 97 8.24 -3.42 19.76
CA PRO A 97 9.29 -2.52 20.27
C PRO A 97 8.90 -1.87 21.61
N ILE A 98 7.74 -2.23 22.16
CA ILE A 98 7.23 -1.74 23.45
C ILE A 98 7.09 -2.95 24.37
N GLU A 99 7.85 -2.95 25.46
CA GLU A 99 7.83 -3.99 26.48
C GLU A 99 6.44 -4.09 27.15
N GLY A 100 5.92 -5.31 27.28
CA GLY A 100 4.62 -5.56 27.91
C GLY A 100 3.40 -5.14 27.08
N ALA A 101 3.60 -4.79 25.80
CA ALA A 101 2.49 -4.46 24.91
C ALA A 101 1.55 -5.66 24.72
N LYS A 102 0.24 -5.37 24.66
CA LYS A 102 -0.76 -6.36 24.26
C LYS A 102 -0.83 -6.40 22.74
N GLU A 103 -0.57 -7.57 22.18
CA GLU A 103 -0.65 -7.79 20.74
C GLU A 103 -2.05 -8.29 20.35
N VAL A 104 -2.60 -7.73 19.28
CA VAL A 104 -3.87 -8.12 18.68
C VAL A 104 -3.75 -8.08 17.17
N GLU A 105 -4.44 -9.00 16.50
CA GLU A 105 -4.48 -9.08 15.04
C GLU A 105 -5.81 -8.53 14.50
N ILE A 106 -5.75 -7.73 13.44
CA ILE A 106 -6.94 -7.31 12.70
C ILE A 106 -7.36 -8.47 11.80
N VAL A 107 -8.50 -9.07 12.12
CA VAL A 107 -9.08 -10.15 11.32
C VAL A 107 -9.80 -9.60 10.07
N PRO A 108 -9.97 -10.40 9.00
CA PRO A 108 -10.72 -10.01 7.82
C PRO A 108 -12.16 -9.61 8.15
N PHE A 109 -12.79 -8.80 7.28
CA PHE A 109 -14.19 -8.43 7.43
C PHE A 109 -15.10 -9.66 7.37
N GLY A 110 -16.03 -9.74 8.32
CA GLY A 110 -17.15 -10.66 8.22
C GLY A 110 -18.20 -10.20 7.19
N LYS A 111 -19.17 -11.07 6.91
CA LYS A 111 -20.28 -10.79 5.99
C LYS A 111 -20.99 -9.46 6.32
N GLN A 112 -21.39 -9.27 7.58
CA GLN A 112 -22.11 -8.07 8.01
C GLN A 112 -21.28 -6.78 7.84
N GLN A 113 -19.97 -6.82 8.13
CA GLN A 113 -19.08 -5.67 7.96
C GLN A 113 -18.90 -5.34 6.47
N THR A 114 -18.78 -6.36 5.62
CA THR A 114 -18.69 -6.23 4.17
C THR A 114 -19.95 -5.56 3.59
N GLU A 115 -21.14 -6.06 3.95
CA GLU A 115 -22.41 -5.48 3.52
C GLU A 115 -22.58 -4.03 4.00
N GLN A 116 -22.28 -3.76 5.26
CA GLN A 116 -22.36 -2.42 5.83
C GLN A 116 -21.40 -1.45 5.12
N TYR A 117 -20.20 -1.90 4.78
CA TYR A 117 -19.22 -1.11 4.03
C TYR A 117 -19.78 -0.76 2.64
N ILE A 118 -20.30 -1.75 1.91
CA ILE A 118 -20.88 -1.55 0.58
C ILE A 118 -22.04 -0.56 0.66
N GLN A 119 -23.02 -0.78 1.55
CA GLN A 119 -24.16 0.13 1.72
C GLN A 119 -23.71 1.56 2.02
N THR A 120 -22.71 1.72 2.90
CA THR A 120 -22.17 3.04 3.24
C THR A 120 -21.46 3.68 2.05
N TRP A 121 -20.68 2.93 1.29
CA TRP A 121 -20.01 3.41 0.09
C TRP A 121 -21.01 3.96 -0.92
N PHE A 122 -21.98 3.14 -1.33
CA PHE A 122 -22.96 3.50 -2.35
C PHE A 122 -23.86 4.65 -1.92
N LYS A 123 -24.22 4.74 -0.63
CA LYS A 123 -24.96 5.89 -0.09
C LYS A 123 -24.20 7.21 -0.27
N ASN A 124 -22.87 7.20 -0.09
CA ASN A 124 -22.03 8.40 -0.23
C ASN A 124 -21.58 8.64 -1.68
N ALA A 125 -21.72 7.65 -2.56
CA ALA A 125 -21.35 7.74 -3.96
C ALA A 125 -22.53 8.03 -4.90
N THR A 126 -23.74 8.21 -4.38
CA THR A 126 -24.99 8.38 -5.17
C THR A 126 -24.86 9.43 -6.27
N ASP A 127 -24.19 10.55 -6.01
CA ASP A 127 -24.02 11.65 -6.98
C ASP A 127 -23.02 11.33 -8.12
N TYR A 128 -22.32 10.20 -8.04
CA TYR A 128 -21.28 9.78 -8.99
C TYR A 128 -21.66 8.49 -9.75
N ILE A 129 -22.89 8.00 -9.57
CA ILE A 129 -23.39 6.78 -10.23
C ILE A 129 -24.42 7.20 -11.28
N ASP A 130 -24.01 7.15 -12.55
CA ASP A 130 -24.87 7.51 -13.70
C ASP A 130 -25.67 6.31 -14.25
N ASP A 131 -25.49 5.10 -13.69
CA ASP A 131 -26.13 3.88 -14.17
C ASP A 131 -27.06 3.25 -13.12
N ASP A 132 -28.36 3.26 -13.38
CA ASP A 132 -29.40 2.72 -12.51
C ASP A 132 -29.26 1.20 -12.23
N SER A 133 -28.47 0.46 -13.03
CA SER A 133 -28.19 -0.96 -12.78
C SER A 133 -27.16 -1.19 -11.67
N VAL A 134 -26.42 -0.15 -11.29
CA VAL A 134 -25.40 -0.19 -10.24
C VAL A 134 -26.07 0.11 -8.89
N SER A 135 -26.05 -0.87 -7.99
CA SER A 135 -26.59 -0.72 -6.64
C SER A 135 -25.77 -1.49 -5.61
N ALA A 136 -25.87 -1.07 -4.34
CA ALA A 136 -25.29 -1.79 -3.21
C ALA A 136 -25.81 -3.23 -3.16
N GLU A 137 -27.12 -3.40 -3.33
CA GLU A 137 -27.80 -4.69 -3.33
C GLU A 137 -27.30 -5.59 -4.47
N GLY A 138 -27.09 -5.03 -5.67
CA GLY A 138 -26.53 -5.75 -6.80
C GLY A 138 -25.12 -6.27 -6.52
N LEU A 139 -24.23 -5.43 -5.99
CA LEU A 139 -22.88 -5.85 -5.62
C LEU A 139 -22.90 -6.93 -4.53
N ILE A 140 -23.72 -6.76 -3.49
CA ILE A 140 -23.87 -7.75 -2.42
C ILE A 140 -24.32 -9.10 -2.99
N GLN A 141 -25.33 -9.12 -3.86
CA GLN A 141 -25.80 -10.34 -4.52
C GLN A 141 -24.72 -10.97 -5.40
N GLU A 142 -23.93 -10.17 -6.12
CA GLU A 142 -22.85 -10.69 -6.94
C GLU A 142 -21.75 -11.36 -6.09
N LEU A 143 -21.39 -10.75 -4.94
CA LEU A 143 -20.43 -11.33 -3.99
C LEU A 143 -20.95 -12.65 -3.40
N GLU A 144 -22.23 -12.73 -3.04
CA GLU A 144 -22.84 -13.96 -2.51
C GLU A 144 -22.81 -15.11 -3.53
N ASN A 145 -23.00 -14.80 -4.81
CA ASN A 145 -23.00 -15.78 -5.89
C ASN A 145 -21.60 -16.21 -6.35
N LYS A 146 -20.55 -15.47 -5.99
CA LYS A 146 -19.16 -15.70 -6.43
C LYS A 146 -18.20 -15.81 -5.24
N PRO A 147 -17.98 -17.02 -4.69
CA PRO A 147 -17.15 -17.23 -3.49
C PRO A 147 -15.73 -16.67 -3.60
N GLN A 148 -15.13 -16.72 -4.79
CA GLN A 148 -13.80 -16.18 -5.05
C GLN A 148 -13.75 -14.66 -4.80
N ILE A 149 -14.74 -13.92 -5.33
CA ILE A 149 -14.84 -12.46 -5.14
C ILE A 149 -15.20 -12.13 -3.69
N ASN A 150 -16.05 -12.95 -3.06
CA ASN A 150 -16.36 -12.80 -1.63
C ASN A 150 -15.10 -12.91 -0.75
N GLY A 151 -14.16 -13.79 -1.10
CA GLY A 151 -12.86 -13.88 -0.41
C GLY A 151 -12.06 -12.57 -0.50
N LEU A 152 -12.07 -11.92 -1.67
CA LEU A 152 -11.40 -10.63 -1.89
C LEU A 152 -12.06 -9.52 -1.07
N ALA A 153 -13.39 -9.50 -1.01
CA ALA A 153 -14.19 -8.51 -0.30
C ALA A 153 -13.96 -8.49 1.23
N GLN A 154 -13.38 -9.54 1.81
CA GLN A 154 -13.01 -9.56 3.22
C GLN A 154 -11.80 -8.65 3.53
N ASN A 155 -11.01 -8.30 2.52
CA ASN A 155 -9.94 -7.31 2.65
C ASN A 155 -10.51 -5.90 2.36
N PRO A 156 -10.48 -4.96 3.32
CA PRO A 156 -11.10 -3.64 3.16
C PRO A 156 -10.59 -2.82 1.96
N LEU A 157 -9.32 -2.99 1.58
CA LEU A 157 -8.76 -2.32 0.41
C LEU A 157 -9.30 -2.92 -0.88
N LEU A 158 -9.29 -4.25 -1.01
CA LEU A 158 -9.86 -4.89 -2.20
C LEU A 158 -11.35 -4.62 -2.32
N LEU A 159 -12.08 -4.57 -1.19
CA LEU A 159 -13.48 -4.19 -1.16
C LEU A 159 -13.70 -2.77 -1.69
N SER A 160 -12.85 -1.80 -1.32
CA SER A 160 -12.97 -0.44 -1.83
C SER A 160 -12.71 -0.37 -3.35
N LEU A 161 -11.75 -1.14 -3.86
CA LEU A 161 -11.50 -1.26 -5.30
C LEU A 161 -12.67 -1.91 -6.02
N LEU A 162 -13.23 -3.00 -5.48
CA LEU A 162 -14.42 -3.65 -6.04
C LEU A 162 -15.62 -2.69 -6.07
N CYS A 163 -15.87 -1.96 -4.98
CA CYS A 163 -16.93 -0.94 -4.94
C CYS A 163 -16.72 0.14 -6.00
N SER A 164 -15.49 0.63 -6.17
CA SER A 164 -15.14 1.65 -7.17
C SER A 164 -15.27 1.11 -8.60
N LEU A 165 -14.82 -0.11 -8.86
CA LEU A 165 -14.89 -0.73 -10.19
C LEU A 165 -16.33 -1.06 -10.59
N TYR A 166 -17.16 -1.51 -9.64
CA TYR A 166 -18.56 -1.84 -9.88
C TYR A 166 -19.40 -0.64 -10.34
N GLN A 167 -18.95 0.58 -10.06
CA GLN A 167 -19.59 1.82 -10.56
C GLN A 167 -19.37 2.04 -12.06
N THR A 168 -18.37 1.37 -12.64
CA THR A 168 -18.07 1.49 -14.07
C THR A 168 -19.01 0.60 -14.87
N LYS A 169 -19.80 1.21 -15.76
CA LYS A 169 -20.80 0.52 -16.58
C LYS A 169 -20.20 -0.66 -17.36
N GLY A 170 -20.84 -1.83 -17.22
CA GLY A 170 -20.51 -3.03 -18.00
C GLY A 170 -19.22 -3.74 -17.58
N LEU A 171 -18.59 -3.31 -16.49
CA LEU A 171 -17.37 -3.92 -15.98
C LEU A 171 -17.72 -5.24 -15.23
N ILE A 172 -17.06 -6.32 -15.62
CA ILE A 172 -17.20 -7.62 -14.97
C ILE A 172 -16.23 -7.69 -13.80
N LEU A 173 -16.74 -7.94 -12.60
CA LEU A 173 -15.90 -8.02 -11.42
C LEU A 173 -14.87 -9.14 -11.54
N PRO A 174 -13.59 -8.83 -11.29
CA PRO A 174 -12.51 -9.80 -11.34
C PRO A 174 -12.61 -10.80 -10.20
N ALA A 175 -12.21 -12.05 -10.47
CA ALA A 175 -12.27 -13.15 -9.51
C ALA A 175 -10.99 -13.34 -8.69
N ARG A 176 -9.92 -12.61 -9.02
CA ARG A 176 -8.57 -12.80 -8.46
C ARG A 176 -7.91 -11.46 -8.16
N LYS A 177 -7.01 -11.43 -7.18
CA LYS A 177 -6.37 -10.19 -6.70
C LYS A 177 -5.64 -9.47 -7.83
N ALA A 178 -4.83 -10.20 -8.59
CA ALA A 178 -4.07 -9.62 -9.70
C ALA A 178 -4.96 -8.89 -10.72
N GLN A 179 -6.16 -9.44 -11.00
CA GLN A 179 -7.11 -8.82 -11.93
C GLN A 179 -7.83 -7.61 -11.32
N VAL A 180 -8.12 -7.62 -10.01
CA VAL A 180 -8.65 -6.42 -9.32
C VAL A 180 -7.69 -5.25 -9.47
N TYR A 181 -6.41 -5.49 -9.19
CA TYR A 181 -5.39 -4.45 -9.31
C TYR A 181 -5.15 -4.04 -10.77
N GLU A 182 -5.17 -4.98 -11.71
CA GLU A 182 -5.06 -4.67 -13.14
C GLU A 182 -6.17 -3.72 -13.60
N GLN A 183 -7.43 -4.04 -13.30
CA GLN A 183 -8.55 -3.18 -13.66
C GLN A 183 -8.51 -1.84 -12.92
N ALA A 184 -8.16 -1.83 -11.64
CA ALA A 184 -8.03 -0.59 -10.86
C ALA A 184 -6.92 0.32 -11.41
N VAL A 185 -5.74 -0.21 -11.71
CA VAL A 185 -4.63 0.55 -12.28
C VAL A 185 -4.97 1.07 -13.67
N ASN A 186 -5.55 0.24 -14.54
CA ASN A 186 -5.99 0.69 -15.86
C ASN A 186 -7.01 1.82 -15.75
N TYR A 187 -8.00 1.67 -14.86
CA TYR A 187 -9.00 2.71 -14.58
C TYR A 187 -8.32 4.01 -14.10
N MET A 188 -7.45 3.93 -13.09
CA MET A 188 -6.73 5.09 -12.54
C MET A 188 -5.86 5.79 -13.60
N LEU A 189 -5.10 5.05 -14.41
CA LEU A 189 -4.20 5.62 -15.42
C LEU A 189 -4.96 6.19 -16.63
N SER A 190 -6.12 5.62 -16.97
CA SER A 190 -7.02 6.12 -18.02
C SER A 190 -7.73 7.42 -17.62
N GLY A 191 -7.75 7.73 -16.31
CA GLY A 191 -8.31 8.92 -15.71
C GLY A 191 -9.78 8.75 -15.29
N TRP A 192 -10.17 9.42 -14.20
CA TRP A 192 -11.57 9.69 -13.89
C TRP A 192 -12.17 10.55 -15.01
N CYS A 193 -12.85 9.91 -15.96
CA CYS A 193 -13.46 10.58 -17.11
C CYS A 193 -14.75 11.29 -16.69
N SER A 194 -14.65 12.38 -15.92
CA SER A 194 -15.79 13.27 -15.68
C SER A 194 -16.00 14.28 -16.81
N ASP A 195 -15.02 14.45 -17.70
CA ASP A 195 -15.14 15.31 -18.87
C ASP A 195 -14.92 14.51 -20.16
N ASN A 196 -16.02 14.24 -20.87
CA ASN A 196 -16.10 13.73 -22.25
C ASN A 196 -15.31 14.54 -23.31
N GLN A 197 -14.44 15.47 -22.90
CA GLN A 197 -13.64 16.33 -23.77
C GLN A 197 -12.13 16.15 -23.62
N ARG A 198 -11.65 15.43 -22.61
CA ARG A 198 -10.27 14.96 -22.61
C ARG A 198 -10.23 13.74 -23.53
N LEU A 199 -9.80 14.02 -24.77
CA LEU A 199 -9.32 13.08 -25.79
C LEU A 199 -9.18 11.67 -25.21
N LYS A 200 -9.88 10.68 -25.78
CA LYS A 200 -9.55 9.24 -25.62
C LYS A 200 -8.05 9.14 -25.42
N LYS A 201 -7.58 8.95 -24.19
CA LYS A 201 -6.13 8.91 -23.95
C LYS A 201 -5.63 7.80 -24.84
N ASP A 202 -4.69 8.15 -25.69
CA ASP A 202 -4.02 7.21 -26.59
C ASP A 202 -3.60 6.01 -25.75
N GLU A 203 -3.99 4.79 -26.13
CA GLU A 203 -3.62 3.57 -25.40
C GLU A 203 -2.10 3.53 -25.18
N ALA A 204 -1.33 4.01 -26.16
CA ALA A 204 0.12 4.16 -26.07
C ALA A 204 0.58 5.09 -24.92
N TYR A 205 -0.20 6.13 -24.57
CA TYR A 205 0.13 7.01 -23.45
C TYR A 205 -0.15 6.35 -22.09
N ILE A 206 -1.22 5.55 -22.00
CA ILE A 206 -1.54 4.78 -20.79
C ILE A 206 -0.47 3.71 -20.57
N ASP A 207 -0.11 2.97 -21.62
CA ASP A 207 0.95 1.96 -21.58
C ASP A 207 2.29 2.59 -21.20
N PHE A 208 2.64 3.74 -21.81
CA PHE A 208 3.83 4.50 -21.43
C PHE A 208 3.86 4.88 -19.94
N LYS A 209 2.76 5.38 -19.39
CA LYS A 209 2.65 5.68 -17.95
C LYS A 209 2.80 4.43 -17.09
N LYS A 210 2.22 3.32 -17.54
CA LYS A 210 2.29 2.03 -16.86
C LYS A 210 3.73 1.52 -16.80
N GLU A 211 4.45 1.53 -17.93
CA GLU A 211 5.86 1.11 -18.02
C GLU A 211 6.77 1.91 -17.07
N ILE A 212 6.56 3.23 -16.96
CA ILE A 212 7.30 4.07 -16.00
C ILE A 212 7.04 3.58 -14.56
N MET A 213 5.79 3.34 -14.19
CA MET A 213 5.42 2.91 -12.84
C MET A 213 5.90 1.50 -12.52
N GLU A 214 5.86 0.59 -13.48
CA GLU A 214 6.38 -0.77 -13.36
C GLU A 214 7.87 -0.76 -13.04
N PHE A 215 8.66 -0.08 -13.87
CA PHE A 215 10.09 0.03 -13.65
C PHE A 215 10.42 0.74 -12.32
N PHE A 216 9.74 1.85 -12.05
CA PHE A 216 9.98 2.65 -10.84
C PHE A 216 9.64 1.86 -9.57
N ALA A 217 8.50 1.16 -9.56
CA ALA A 217 8.10 0.33 -8.44
C ALA A 217 9.11 -0.78 -8.18
N TYR A 218 9.60 -1.45 -9.23
CA TYR A 218 10.62 -2.48 -9.10
C TYR A 218 11.92 -1.95 -8.46
N GLU A 219 12.46 -0.82 -8.94
CA GLU A 219 13.67 -0.21 -8.37
C GLU A 219 13.48 0.15 -6.89
N ILE A 220 12.37 0.80 -6.55
CA ILE A 220 12.08 1.23 -5.18
C ILE A 220 11.88 0.02 -4.25
N SER A 221 11.25 -1.06 -4.75
CA SER A 221 11.08 -2.32 -4.00
C SER A 221 12.41 -3.04 -3.76
N ILE A 222 13.31 -3.10 -4.75
CA ILE A 222 14.63 -3.74 -4.59
C ILE A 222 15.51 -2.98 -3.59
N ASP A 223 15.36 -1.66 -3.53
CA ASP A 223 16.02 -0.79 -2.56
C ASP A 223 15.39 -0.91 -1.14
N GLY A 224 14.30 -1.67 -0.98
CA GLY A 224 13.56 -1.79 0.28
C GLY A 224 12.90 -0.48 0.72
N LYS A 225 12.59 0.41 -0.23
CA LYS A 225 12.01 1.73 0.02
C LYS A 225 10.49 1.71 -0.20
N GLU A 226 9.81 2.55 0.56
CA GLU A 226 8.41 2.93 0.31
C GLU A 226 8.25 4.44 0.07
N ILE A 227 9.11 5.23 0.72
CA ILE A 227 9.18 6.67 0.57
C ILE A 227 10.32 6.99 -0.41
N PHE A 228 10.00 7.81 -1.41
CA PHE A 228 10.95 8.30 -2.39
C PHE A 228 10.78 9.81 -2.59
N THR A 229 11.77 10.43 -3.19
CA THR A 229 11.75 11.86 -3.50
C THR A 229 11.12 12.14 -4.87
N ILE A 230 10.56 13.33 -5.04
CA ILE A 230 10.10 13.78 -6.36
C ILE A 230 11.24 13.83 -7.40
N ARG A 231 12.49 13.98 -6.93
CA ARG A 231 13.67 13.98 -7.78
C ARG A 231 13.93 12.59 -8.36
N GLU A 232 13.77 11.53 -7.57
CA GLU A 232 13.87 10.14 -8.04
C GLU A 232 12.81 9.84 -9.10
N LEU A 233 11.55 10.16 -8.83
CA LEU A 233 10.45 9.98 -9.78
C LEU A 233 10.67 10.78 -11.08
N ARG A 234 11.05 12.06 -10.96
CA ARG A 234 11.35 12.91 -12.12
C ARG A 234 12.50 12.36 -12.96
N LYS A 235 13.56 11.86 -12.33
CA LYS A 235 14.70 11.26 -13.02
C LYS A 235 14.24 10.02 -13.80
N LYS A 236 13.36 9.20 -13.22
CA LYS A 236 12.80 8.02 -13.88
C LYS A 236 11.94 8.37 -15.08
N ILE A 237 11.00 9.31 -14.94
CA ILE A 237 10.15 9.75 -16.06
C ILE A 237 11.02 10.28 -17.22
N LYS A 238 12.08 11.03 -16.91
CA LYS A 238 13.01 11.54 -17.94
C LYS A 238 13.81 10.45 -18.65
N SER A 239 14.05 9.29 -18.04
CA SER A 239 14.76 8.20 -18.73
C SER A 239 13.87 7.46 -19.73
N PHE A 240 12.54 7.58 -19.61
CA PHE A 240 11.57 7.01 -20.55
C PHE A 240 11.11 8.04 -21.60
N SER A 241 11.05 9.33 -21.24
CA SER A 241 10.64 10.39 -22.15
C SER A 241 11.84 10.95 -22.91
N GLU A 242 12.19 10.36 -24.06
CA GLU A 242 13.08 10.97 -25.05
C GLU A 242 12.39 12.16 -25.79
N ASN A 243 11.91 13.14 -25.02
CA ASN A 243 11.28 14.41 -25.42
C ASN A 243 9.80 14.40 -25.90
N ASN A 244 9.11 13.26 -25.92
CA ASN A 244 7.71 13.23 -26.42
C ASN A 244 6.66 13.69 -25.39
N TYR A 245 6.93 13.55 -24.09
CA TYR A 245 5.96 13.88 -23.04
C TYR A 245 6.54 14.78 -21.96
N ASN A 246 5.72 15.73 -21.49
CA ASN A 246 6.10 16.68 -20.46
C ASN A 246 6.19 15.99 -19.09
N THR A 247 7.40 15.91 -18.54
CA THR A 247 7.66 15.27 -17.24
C THR A 247 6.82 15.85 -16.09
N GLU A 248 6.65 17.17 -16.01
CA GLU A 248 5.89 17.77 -14.90
C GLU A 248 4.39 17.51 -15.05
N LEU A 249 3.89 17.40 -16.29
CA LEU A 249 2.51 16.98 -16.53
C LEU A 249 2.28 15.55 -16.05
N ILE A 250 3.16 14.62 -16.40
CA ILE A 250 3.07 13.21 -15.98
C ILE A 250 3.12 13.09 -14.45
N ILE A 251 4.03 13.82 -13.79
CA ILE A 251 4.09 13.86 -12.32
C ILE A 251 2.76 14.36 -11.74
N LYS A 252 2.21 15.44 -12.32
CA LYS A 252 0.92 15.98 -11.88
C LYS A 252 -0.19 14.95 -12.07
N GLU A 253 -0.24 14.26 -13.20
CA GLU A 253 -1.21 13.20 -13.44
C GLU A 253 -1.09 12.07 -12.41
N PHE A 254 0.11 11.51 -12.20
CA PHE A 254 0.30 10.43 -11.21
C PHE A 254 -0.10 10.82 -9.79
N THR A 255 0.01 12.11 -9.44
CA THR A 255 -0.20 12.60 -8.08
C THR A 255 -1.60 13.15 -7.82
N GLU A 256 -2.17 13.89 -8.77
CA GLU A 256 -3.42 14.63 -8.60
C GLU A 256 -4.59 14.00 -9.36
N GLU A 257 -4.35 13.46 -10.56
CA GLU A 257 -5.43 12.96 -11.44
C GLU A 257 -5.64 11.46 -11.28
N ASP A 258 -4.58 10.67 -11.45
CA ASP A 258 -4.63 9.22 -11.28
C ASP A 258 -4.69 8.85 -9.79
N GLY A 259 -4.07 9.67 -8.94
CA GLY A 259 -4.00 9.46 -7.49
C GLY A 259 -3.16 8.25 -7.07
N ILE A 260 -2.33 7.70 -7.96
CA ILE A 260 -1.48 6.53 -7.71
C ILE A 260 -0.32 6.86 -6.78
N ILE A 261 0.19 8.11 -6.82
CA ILE A 261 1.28 8.59 -5.98
C ILE A 261 0.76 9.66 -5.02
N LYS A 262 1.07 9.55 -3.74
CA LYS A 262 0.70 10.53 -2.71
C LYS A 262 1.90 11.28 -2.18
N LYS A 263 1.73 12.59 -2.01
CA LYS A 263 2.68 13.46 -1.32
C LYS A 263 2.52 13.30 0.20
N LEU A 264 3.61 13.01 0.90
CA LEU A 264 3.60 12.79 2.35
C LEU A 264 3.55 14.11 3.12
N ASP A 265 4.36 15.10 2.72
CA ASP A 265 4.45 16.39 3.40
C ASP A 265 3.95 17.53 2.51
N ARG A 266 3.14 18.45 3.04
CA ARG A 266 2.67 19.62 2.28
C ARG A 266 3.82 20.43 1.67
N LYS A 267 4.92 20.59 2.42
CA LYS A 267 6.10 21.40 2.04
C LYS A 267 7.33 20.57 1.65
N GLY A 268 7.28 19.24 1.80
CA GLY A 268 8.41 18.37 1.50
C GLY A 268 8.42 17.91 0.05
N ASP A 269 9.41 17.08 -0.26
CA ASP A 269 9.63 16.42 -1.54
C ASP A 269 9.46 14.90 -1.45
N ARG A 270 8.90 14.41 -0.34
CA ARG A 270 8.64 12.98 -0.05
C ARG A 270 7.30 12.52 -0.59
N TYR A 271 7.31 11.38 -1.27
CA TYR A 271 6.17 10.74 -1.91
C TYR A 271 6.18 9.24 -1.64
N LEU A 272 5.02 8.62 -1.82
CA LEU A 272 4.81 7.17 -1.71
C LEU A 272 3.69 6.74 -2.66
N PHE A 273 3.56 5.44 -2.94
CA PHE A 273 2.38 4.91 -3.64
C PHE A 273 1.14 5.04 -2.75
N LEU A 274 -0.03 5.31 -3.35
CA LEU A 274 -1.33 5.44 -2.68
C LEU A 274 -1.54 4.39 -1.59
N HIS A 275 -1.16 3.16 -1.93
CA HIS A 275 -1.04 2.03 -1.03
C HIS A 275 0.14 1.17 -1.47
N ARG A 276 0.82 0.52 -0.52
CA ARG A 276 1.96 -0.37 -0.79
C ARG A 276 1.63 -1.48 -1.80
N THR A 277 0.41 -2.01 -1.78
CA THR A 277 0.00 -3.05 -2.73
C THR A 277 -0.02 -2.58 -4.18
N PHE A 278 -0.12 -1.27 -4.46
CA PHE A 278 0.07 -0.75 -5.82
C PHE A 278 1.54 -0.83 -6.24
N GLN A 279 2.47 -0.51 -5.33
CA GLN A 279 3.91 -0.73 -5.57
C GLN A 279 4.18 -2.23 -5.81
N GLU A 280 3.61 -3.11 -4.99
CA GLU A 280 3.75 -4.57 -5.14
C GLU A 280 3.17 -5.06 -6.48
N TYR A 281 2.01 -4.54 -6.91
CA TYR A 281 1.41 -4.83 -8.21
C TYR A 281 2.29 -4.36 -9.38
N PHE A 282 2.76 -3.12 -9.38
CA PHE A 282 3.61 -2.60 -10.46
C PHE A 282 4.95 -3.35 -10.53
N THR A 283 5.51 -3.72 -9.37
CA THR A 283 6.69 -4.59 -9.28
C THR A 283 6.42 -5.97 -9.90
N ALA A 284 5.28 -6.58 -9.60
CA ALA A 284 4.87 -7.87 -10.16
C ALA A 284 4.68 -7.78 -11.68
N SER A 285 4.03 -6.71 -12.16
CA SER A 285 3.79 -6.48 -13.58
C SER A 285 5.11 -6.28 -14.35
N TYR A 286 6.08 -5.56 -13.77
CA TYR A 286 7.43 -5.46 -14.32
C TYR A 286 8.12 -6.83 -14.44
N LEU A 287 8.09 -7.63 -13.37
CA LEU A 287 8.67 -8.97 -13.39
C LEU A 287 8.01 -9.87 -14.45
N ASP A 288 6.69 -9.80 -14.60
CA ASP A 288 5.99 -10.55 -15.63
C ASP A 288 6.45 -10.14 -17.04
N GLN A 289 6.65 -8.85 -17.31
CA GLN A 289 7.14 -8.39 -18.61
C GLN A 289 8.56 -8.86 -18.93
N THR A 290 9.46 -8.87 -17.94
CA THR A 290 10.85 -9.31 -18.15
C THR A 290 10.94 -10.81 -18.44
N LYS A 291 9.96 -11.60 -17.98
CA LYS A 291 9.97 -13.08 -18.01
C LYS A 291 11.23 -13.71 -17.38
N ASP A 292 11.98 -12.95 -16.58
CA ASP A 292 13.21 -13.40 -15.93
C ASP A 292 12.93 -13.81 -14.47
N ILE A 293 12.79 -15.12 -14.27
CA ILE A 293 12.57 -15.71 -12.94
C ILE A 293 13.72 -15.42 -11.97
N SER A 294 14.94 -15.14 -12.45
CA SER A 294 16.07 -14.82 -11.57
C SER A 294 15.87 -13.50 -10.82
N LEU A 295 15.15 -12.55 -11.42
CA LEU A 295 14.78 -11.29 -10.76
C LEU A 295 13.74 -11.54 -9.65
N ALA A 296 12.74 -12.40 -9.92
CA ALA A 296 11.75 -12.80 -8.91
C ALA A 296 12.40 -13.58 -7.76
N LYS A 297 13.39 -14.43 -8.07
CA LYS A 297 14.15 -15.22 -7.10
C LYS A 297 14.83 -14.36 -6.04
N ALA A 298 15.33 -13.19 -6.43
CA ALA A 298 15.92 -12.24 -5.50
C ALA A 298 14.95 -11.79 -4.39
N LEU A 299 13.64 -11.94 -4.58
CA LEU A 299 12.60 -11.52 -3.64
C LEU A 299 12.11 -12.64 -2.70
N PHE A 300 12.48 -13.90 -2.91
CA PHE A 300 11.87 -15.05 -2.20
C PHE A 300 12.03 -14.96 -0.67
N TRP A 301 13.19 -14.52 -0.20
CA TRP A 301 13.49 -14.37 1.22
C TRP A 301 13.16 -12.99 1.79
N HIS A 302 12.61 -12.11 0.96
CA HIS A 302 12.04 -10.84 1.37
C HIS A 302 10.55 -11.08 1.64
N TYR A 303 10.24 -11.50 2.86
CA TYR A 303 8.86 -11.83 3.28
C TYR A 303 7.85 -10.75 2.90
N ASP A 304 8.25 -9.50 3.03
CA ASP A 304 7.47 -8.31 2.74
C ASP A 304 7.19 -8.12 1.22
N GLN A 305 7.83 -8.91 0.35
CA GLN A 305 7.63 -8.99 -1.10
C GLN A 305 6.81 -10.23 -1.52
N HIS A 306 6.32 -11.03 -0.58
CA HIS A 306 5.53 -12.23 -0.91
C HIS A 306 4.21 -11.89 -1.61
N GLU A 307 3.63 -10.73 -1.34
CA GLU A 307 2.45 -10.26 -2.08
C GLU A 307 2.79 -9.98 -3.54
N THR A 308 3.95 -9.37 -3.85
CA THR A 308 4.46 -9.19 -5.21
C THR A 308 4.57 -10.51 -5.95
N LEU A 309 5.17 -11.54 -5.33
CA LEU A 309 5.33 -12.86 -5.95
C LEU A 309 3.98 -13.57 -6.17
N THR A 310 3.05 -13.39 -5.23
CA THR A 310 1.68 -13.91 -5.34
C THR A 310 0.92 -13.23 -6.49
N LEU A 311 1.04 -11.91 -6.63
CA LEU A 311 0.47 -11.14 -7.73
C LEU A 311 1.09 -11.53 -9.08
N LEU A 312 2.42 -11.69 -9.13
CA LEU A 312 3.15 -12.12 -10.32
C LEU A 312 2.62 -13.47 -10.83
N ALA A 313 2.48 -14.47 -9.94
CA ALA A 313 1.92 -15.77 -10.31
C ALA A 313 0.51 -15.66 -10.92
N GLY A 314 -0.32 -14.73 -10.44
CA GLY A 314 -1.66 -14.48 -10.98
C GLY A 314 -1.70 -13.75 -12.32
N MET A 315 -0.60 -13.05 -12.67
CA MET A 315 -0.41 -12.35 -13.95
C MET A 315 0.17 -13.26 -15.03
N MET A 316 1.08 -14.17 -14.66
CA MET A 316 1.78 -15.04 -15.59
C MET A 316 0.83 -15.95 -16.37
N GLU A 317 1.06 -16.04 -17.69
CA GLU A 317 0.38 -17.02 -18.55
C GLU A 317 0.77 -18.46 -18.16
N ASN A 318 2.06 -18.69 -17.90
CA ASN A 318 2.58 -19.94 -17.36
C ASN A 318 3.30 -19.70 -16.03
N PRO A 319 2.63 -19.91 -14.88
CA PRO A 319 3.21 -19.69 -13.55
C PRO A 319 4.11 -20.84 -13.07
N ILE A 320 4.15 -21.98 -13.79
CA ILE A 320 4.89 -23.19 -13.36
C ILE A 320 6.36 -22.89 -13.08
N PRO A 321 7.12 -22.18 -13.94
CA PRO A 321 8.55 -21.91 -13.67
C PRO A 321 8.78 -21.11 -12.39
N LEU A 322 7.89 -20.18 -12.05
CA LEU A 322 7.97 -19.41 -10.81
C LEU A 322 7.67 -20.31 -9.61
N ILE A 323 6.60 -21.10 -9.68
CA ILE A 323 6.18 -22.00 -8.59
C ILE A 323 7.25 -23.05 -8.33
N GLU A 324 7.83 -23.65 -9.38
CA GLU A 324 8.94 -24.60 -9.26
C GLU A 324 10.18 -23.93 -8.65
N ALA A 325 10.52 -22.71 -9.08
CA ALA A 325 11.65 -21.98 -8.51
C ALA A 325 11.47 -21.73 -7.01
N ILE A 326 10.26 -21.38 -6.56
CA ILE A 326 9.95 -21.21 -5.13
C ILE A 326 9.98 -22.56 -4.40
N TYR A 327 9.37 -23.59 -4.98
CA TYR A 327 9.25 -24.92 -4.37
C TYR A 327 10.61 -25.61 -4.17
N TYR A 328 11.53 -25.43 -5.12
CA TYR A 328 12.87 -26.00 -5.05
C TYR A 328 13.88 -25.13 -4.29
N GLU A 329 13.45 -24.05 -3.62
CA GLU A 329 14.34 -23.32 -2.72
C GLU A 329 14.86 -24.23 -1.61
N LYS A 330 16.17 -24.18 -1.44
CA LYS A 330 16.84 -24.95 -0.38
C LYS A 330 16.68 -24.23 0.95
N ASP A 331 16.84 -25.00 2.02
CA ASP A 331 16.89 -24.47 3.39
C ASP A 331 15.57 -23.81 3.88
N ASP A 332 14.43 -24.17 3.27
CA ASP A 332 13.10 -23.78 3.74
C ASP A 332 12.62 -24.62 4.95
N ILE A 333 13.39 -24.60 6.03
CA ILE A 333 13.16 -25.42 7.23
C ILE A 333 11.77 -25.18 7.83
N PHE A 334 11.25 -23.96 7.69
CA PHE A 334 9.96 -23.54 8.25
C PHE A 334 8.81 -23.58 7.24
N ASN A 335 9.02 -24.16 6.04
CA ASN A 335 8.02 -24.26 4.97
C ASN A 335 7.44 -22.90 4.54
N THR A 336 8.21 -21.83 4.67
CA THR A 336 7.81 -20.48 4.25
C THR A 336 7.62 -20.42 2.75
N GLN A 337 8.60 -20.89 1.98
CA GLN A 337 8.54 -20.88 0.51
C GLN A 337 7.48 -21.86 0.02
N LEU A 338 7.29 -22.99 0.69
CA LEU A 338 6.17 -23.89 0.39
C LEU A 338 4.81 -23.21 0.57
N LEU A 339 4.61 -22.46 1.66
CA LEU A 339 3.39 -21.68 1.87
C LEU A 339 3.23 -20.58 0.81
N LEU A 340 4.32 -19.92 0.42
CA LEU A 340 4.31 -18.95 -0.68
C LEU A 340 3.90 -19.60 -2.00
N ALA A 341 4.46 -20.75 -2.35
CA ALA A 341 4.10 -21.50 -3.56
C ALA A 341 2.59 -21.84 -3.56
N GLY A 342 2.04 -22.26 -2.41
CA GLY A 342 0.61 -22.49 -2.26
C GLY A 342 -0.24 -21.23 -2.46
N ARG A 343 0.23 -20.06 -2.00
CA ARG A 343 -0.44 -18.77 -2.24
C ARG A 343 -0.38 -18.37 -3.72
N CYS A 344 0.76 -18.57 -4.38
CA CYS A 344 0.92 -18.34 -5.82
C CYS A 344 -0.06 -19.20 -6.61
N VAL A 345 -0.17 -20.50 -6.29
CA VAL A 345 -1.12 -21.44 -6.90
C VAL A 345 -2.56 -20.93 -6.79
N ALA A 346 -2.96 -20.37 -5.65
CA ALA A 346 -4.31 -19.85 -5.43
C ALA A 346 -4.66 -18.65 -6.33
N GLU A 347 -3.67 -17.90 -6.82
CA GLU A 347 -3.89 -16.75 -7.73
C GLU A 347 -3.81 -17.10 -9.23
N CYS A 348 -3.40 -18.31 -9.59
CA CYS A 348 -3.18 -18.70 -10.99
C CYS A 348 -4.51 -18.85 -11.79
N ARG A 349 -4.48 -18.54 -13.10
CA ARG A 349 -5.60 -18.79 -14.04
C ARG A 349 -5.71 -20.28 -14.34
N ASN A 350 -6.39 -21.07 -13.51
CA ASN A 350 -6.55 -22.53 -13.69
C ASN A 350 -5.22 -23.23 -14.00
N ILE A 351 -4.57 -23.80 -12.99
CA ILE A 351 -3.52 -24.78 -13.24
C ILE A 351 -4.22 -25.98 -13.88
N SER A 352 -4.23 -26.04 -15.22
CA SER A 352 -4.54 -27.27 -15.92
C SER A 352 -3.58 -28.30 -15.34
N ASN A 353 -4.13 -29.27 -14.60
CA ASN A 353 -3.45 -30.15 -13.63
C ASN A 353 -1.95 -30.37 -13.89
N PRO A 354 -1.10 -30.30 -12.85
CA PRO A 354 0.27 -30.79 -12.96
C PRO A 354 0.34 -32.27 -13.37
#